data_AF-A0AAJ6Z7I7-F1
#
_entry.id   AF-A0AAJ6Z7I7-F1
#
_cell.length_a   1.000
_cell.length_b   1.000
_cell.length_c   1.000
_cell.angle_alpha   90.00
_cell.angle_beta   90.00
_cell.angle_gamma   90.00
#
_symmetry.space_group_name_H-M   'P 1'
#
loop_
_entity.id
_entity.type
_entity.pdbx_description
1 polymer ?
#
loop_
_entity_poly.entity_id
_entity_poly.type
_entity_poly.pdbx_seq_one_letter_code
_entity_poly.pdbx_strand_id
1 'polypeptide(L)'
;MSGFYDFAPNFRDSTDGNGNGMPGTRNIPKSFKMWRSTSLSNLVSNSNKNRGYVYESAPFDNSKYASTESLTTLSSYKSKKSLWLLKDLENFWDSWDTIVTIILVAAKDLPRPPNDGTTHELYGKFRLGSETFRSKSVLHTRRPEWRERFKLHLHKDHSLKLTLWDRGRQKIFMGSCALDLSKLEKERTHDIWQDLDDGYGSVHLSVTMCVVRYLPTASKTIKTDLQHEQSLVDWNSDWRLVGCLKVKVIRAKGLSGKPSAYCTLELDNERLQTHTASSGPEPVWDKSYVFNVYDVTSVLTLKIYSSSLTNAFLTELLGQVSIPLLKITNGETRWYALKNRNNRNVAKGNYPRILLRMNVTWNPIKATLRLFQPKEVKYIEAPPKWDILLLMRNLPIFVDYFHSILYFNEIFKRLFEWNNREMSAIALFFWLMLCYHLTPSAVPLMLLLVFIFLRIYTWIQGNNYFIDCEEEIEPENNSNNNQKDNKGLTYKINDMQEIIITVSNVLALIVSLVERLKNLITFQVPFLSYVVMSILALLSLMLYFLPFNYLLMLFGIYKFMRKYLNPDRILNNDLVDFISRIPDDRILKDWKELNVPEPVI
;
A
#
# COMPACT_ATOMS: atom_id res chain seq x y z
N MET A 1 -69.97 -1.30 -24.70
CA MET A 1 -71.06 -0.53 -24.07
C MET A 1 -70.45 0.76 -23.54
N SER A 2 -70.93 1.91 -24.08
CA SER A 2 -70.94 3.30 -23.54
C SER A 2 -69.73 3.80 -22.72
N GLY A 3 -69.07 4.92 -22.99
CA GLY A 3 -69.42 6.11 -23.78
C GLY A 3 -69.04 7.38 -22.98
N PHE A 4 -68.18 8.23 -23.57
CA PHE A 4 -68.08 9.70 -23.54
C PHE A 4 -68.34 10.53 -22.25
N TYR A 5 -67.43 11.46 -21.92
CA TYR A 5 -67.55 12.89 -22.29
C TYR A 5 -66.30 13.73 -21.95
N ASP A 6 -65.96 14.62 -22.88
CA ASP A 6 -64.93 15.67 -22.89
C ASP A 6 -65.14 16.80 -21.87
N PHE A 7 -64.10 17.60 -21.62
CA PHE A 7 -64.18 19.07 -21.68
C PHE A 7 -62.78 19.72 -21.73
N ALA A 8 -62.48 20.42 -22.83
CA ALA A 8 -61.45 21.45 -22.94
C ALA A 8 -62.11 22.84 -22.78
N PRO A 9 -61.32 23.89 -22.51
CA PRO A 9 -61.61 25.16 -23.20
C PRO A 9 -60.38 25.86 -23.79
N ASN A 10 -60.68 26.53 -24.91
CA ASN A 10 -59.87 27.43 -25.73
C ASN A 10 -59.46 28.72 -25.01
N PHE A 11 -58.39 29.37 -25.50
CA PHE A 11 -58.26 30.82 -25.46
C PHE A 11 -57.65 31.34 -26.78
N ARG A 12 -58.33 32.29 -27.41
CA ARG A 12 -57.88 33.10 -28.55
C ARG A 12 -58.25 34.57 -28.31
N ASP A 13 -57.47 35.45 -28.95
CA ASP A 13 -57.67 36.89 -29.24
C ASP A 13 -57.07 37.97 -28.31
N SER A 14 -55.88 38.43 -28.76
CA SER A 14 -55.49 39.80 -29.18
C SER A 14 -56.07 41.05 -28.49
N THR A 15 -55.15 41.93 -28.02
CA THR A 15 -55.18 43.40 -28.28
C THR A 15 -53.78 44.02 -28.13
N ASP A 16 -53.51 45.00 -29.00
CA ASP A 16 -52.29 45.79 -29.23
C ASP A 16 -51.78 46.65 -28.04
N GLY A 17 -50.50 47.06 -28.10
CA GLY A 17 -49.99 48.17 -27.28
C GLY A 17 -48.46 48.30 -27.14
N ASN A 18 -47.80 48.78 -28.19
CA ASN A 18 -46.58 49.61 -28.26
C ASN A 18 -45.54 49.64 -27.10
N GLY A 19 -44.26 49.41 -27.45
CA GLY A 19 -43.15 50.27 -26.97
C GLY A 19 -42.12 49.72 -25.94
N ASN A 20 -40.94 49.35 -26.47
CA ASN A 20 -39.58 49.54 -25.90
C ASN A 20 -39.14 48.81 -24.60
N GLY A 21 -38.11 47.96 -24.73
CA GLY A 21 -37.15 47.66 -23.66
C GLY A 21 -36.67 46.21 -23.56
N MET A 22 -35.41 45.95 -23.92
CA MET A 22 -34.71 44.67 -23.74
C MET A 22 -34.50 44.29 -22.25
N PRO A 23 -34.17 43.03 -21.93
CA PRO A 23 -34.78 42.30 -20.81
C PRO A 23 -34.02 42.41 -19.48
N GLY A 24 -34.76 42.68 -18.41
CA GLY A 24 -34.36 42.43 -17.02
C GLY A 24 -34.71 41.00 -16.60
N THR A 25 -33.72 40.35 -16.00
CA THR A 25 -33.75 39.05 -15.32
C THR A 25 -35.07 38.71 -14.61
N ARG A 26 -35.72 37.60 -14.99
CA ARG A 26 -36.85 37.04 -14.23
C ARG A 26 -36.42 35.83 -13.40
N ASN A 27 -36.68 35.98 -12.11
CA ASN A 27 -36.71 34.95 -11.08
C ASN A 27 -37.65 33.78 -11.46
N ILE A 28 -37.20 32.55 -11.19
CA ILE A 28 -38.03 31.34 -11.15
C ILE A 28 -38.28 30.95 -9.67
N PRO A 29 -39.48 30.46 -9.31
CA PRO A 29 -39.92 30.34 -7.92
C PRO A 29 -39.34 29.13 -7.18
N LYS A 30 -39.26 29.28 -5.86
CA LYS A 30 -38.84 28.28 -4.87
C LYS A 30 -39.91 27.18 -4.74
N SER A 31 -39.59 25.97 -5.19
CA SER A 31 -40.06 24.74 -4.52
C SER A 31 -39.12 23.59 -4.85
N PHE A 32 -38.16 23.35 -3.95
CA PHE A 32 -37.49 22.07 -3.62
C PHE A 32 -36.37 22.44 -2.65
N LYS A 33 -36.77 22.72 -1.40
CA LYS A 33 -35.88 22.94 -0.26
C LYS A 33 -35.90 21.67 0.58
N MET A 34 -35.01 20.73 0.26
CA MET A 34 -34.53 19.75 1.23
C MET A 34 -33.07 19.47 0.91
N TRP A 35 -32.24 19.55 1.95
CA TRP A 35 -30.78 19.36 1.99
C TRP A 35 -29.92 20.51 1.43
N ARG A 36 -29.74 21.54 2.26
CA ARG A 36 -28.54 22.40 2.21
C ARG A 36 -27.52 21.87 3.23
N SER A 37 -26.35 21.46 2.76
CA SER A 37 -25.14 21.31 3.58
C SER A 37 -24.48 22.68 3.73
N THR A 38 -24.80 23.40 4.80
CA THR A 38 -24.00 24.54 5.26
C THR A 38 -23.14 24.08 6.43
N SER A 39 -21.83 23.90 6.19
CA SER A 39 -20.72 24.23 7.12
C SER A 39 -19.44 23.46 6.75
N LEU A 40 -18.78 23.86 5.66
CA LEU A 40 -17.37 23.50 5.44
C LEU A 40 -16.49 24.69 5.05
N SER A 41 -17.07 25.88 4.82
CA SER A 41 -16.31 27.08 4.40
C SER A 41 -15.73 27.92 5.56
N ASN A 42 -15.97 27.57 6.83
CA ASN A 42 -15.48 28.34 7.98
C ASN A 42 -14.40 27.63 8.80
N LEU A 43 -13.79 26.55 8.28
CA LEU A 43 -12.77 25.77 9.00
C LEU A 43 -11.35 25.82 8.42
N VAL A 44 -11.09 26.63 7.38
CA VAL A 44 -9.76 26.68 6.74
C VAL A 44 -9.13 28.08 6.72
N SER A 45 -9.78 29.10 7.27
CA SER A 45 -9.18 30.44 7.42
C SER A 45 -8.64 30.67 8.83
N ASN A 46 -7.73 29.81 9.33
CA ASN A 46 -6.89 30.21 10.48
C ASN A 46 -5.63 29.37 10.77
N SER A 47 -5.08 28.61 9.81
CA SER A 47 -3.80 27.88 10.04
C SER A 47 -2.54 28.59 9.54
N ASN A 48 -2.65 29.80 8.96
CA ASN A 48 -1.49 30.60 8.56
C ASN A 48 -0.97 31.45 9.73
N LYS A 49 -0.31 30.79 10.69
CA LYS A 49 0.61 31.44 11.63
C LYS A 49 1.62 30.46 12.23
N ASN A 50 2.32 29.70 11.39
CA ASN A 50 3.57 29.07 11.79
C ASN A 50 4.75 29.91 11.29
N ARG A 51 5.37 30.61 12.25
CA ARG A 51 6.68 31.27 12.09
C ARG A 51 7.73 30.18 11.85
N GLY A 52 8.29 30.16 10.65
CA GLY A 52 9.54 29.46 10.37
C GLY A 52 10.68 30.22 11.03
N TYR A 53 11.42 29.56 11.92
CA TYR A 53 12.74 30.01 12.32
C TYR A 53 13.69 29.75 11.15
N VAL A 54 13.98 30.81 10.41
CA VAL A 54 15.06 30.89 9.42
C VAL A 54 16.36 31.00 10.20
N TYR A 55 17.26 30.02 10.06
CA TYR A 55 18.66 30.25 10.40
C TYR A 55 19.29 31.04 9.26
N GLU A 56 19.64 32.27 9.58
CA GLU A 56 20.36 33.23 8.76
C GLU A 56 21.80 32.74 8.58
N SER A 57 22.15 32.37 7.34
CA SER A 57 23.52 32.03 6.96
C SER A 57 24.27 33.32 6.64
N ALA A 58 25.37 33.57 7.36
CA ALA A 58 26.30 34.66 7.10
C ALA A 58 26.92 34.56 5.68
N PRO A 59 27.20 35.70 5.02
CA PRO A 59 27.81 35.70 3.69
C PRO A 59 29.30 35.36 3.79
N PHE A 60 29.78 34.48 2.92
CA PHE A 60 31.22 34.26 2.73
C PHE A 60 31.56 34.60 1.28
N ASP A 61 32.33 35.67 1.13
CA ASP A 61 32.85 36.16 -0.15
C ASP A 61 33.77 35.14 -0.80
N ASN A 62 33.50 34.85 -2.07
CA ASN A 62 34.41 34.15 -2.97
C ASN A 62 35.36 35.16 -3.61
N SER A 63 36.65 35.10 -3.28
CA SER A 63 37.67 35.47 -4.25
C SER A 63 38.99 34.71 -4.07
N LYS A 64 39.52 34.31 -5.23
CA LYS A 64 40.91 33.92 -5.56
C LYS A 64 41.28 32.42 -5.49
N TYR A 65 41.39 31.87 -6.69
CA TYR A 65 42.18 30.71 -7.09
C TYR A 65 43.64 30.80 -6.61
N ALA A 66 44.24 29.67 -6.21
CA ALA A 66 45.47 29.13 -6.79
C ALA A 66 45.94 27.83 -6.09
N SER A 67 46.12 26.78 -6.90
CA SER A 67 47.17 25.74 -6.89
C SER A 67 47.56 24.99 -5.60
N THR A 68 47.26 23.69 -5.64
CA THR A 68 48.12 22.54 -5.28
C THR A 68 49.52 22.84 -4.75
N GLU A 69 49.75 22.57 -3.46
CA GLU A 69 50.90 21.84 -2.88
C GLU A 69 50.77 21.81 -1.34
N SER A 70 51.25 20.75 -0.69
CA SER A 70 51.28 20.47 0.77
C SER A 70 50.14 19.66 1.42
N LEU A 71 49.82 18.51 0.83
CA LEU A 71 49.16 17.38 1.52
C LEU A 71 50.22 16.49 2.20
N THR A 72 50.80 16.89 3.34
CA THR A 72 51.60 15.93 4.18
C THR A 72 51.74 16.25 5.68
N THR A 73 51.17 17.32 6.24
CA THR A 73 51.41 17.67 7.66
C THR A 73 50.16 17.91 8.51
N LEU A 74 49.04 17.24 8.19
CA LEU A 74 47.80 17.29 9.00
C LEU A 74 47.34 15.93 9.54
N SER A 75 48.26 14.97 9.72
CA SER A 75 47.97 13.64 10.28
C SER A 75 48.27 13.48 11.78
N SER A 76 48.69 14.55 12.48
CA SER A 76 49.11 14.43 13.89
C SER A 76 48.53 15.54 14.78
N TYR A 77 47.20 15.64 14.85
CA TYR A 77 46.52 16.33 15.97
C TYR A 77 45.14 15.69 16.24
N LYS A 78 45.10 14.38 16.48
CA LYS A 78 43.93 13.74 17.12
C LYS A 78 44.04 13.92 18.63
N SER A 79 43.37 14.95 19.14
CA SER A 79 43.29 15.32 20.55
C SER A 79 42.78 14.14 21.41
N LYS A 80 43.47 13.84 22.53
CA LYS A 80 43.03 12.90 23.58
C LYS A 80 41.62 13.19 24.11
N LYS A 81 41.10 14.40 23.88
CA LYS A 81 39.75 14.83 24.30
C LYS A 81 38.61 14.23 23.44
N SER A 82 38.88 13.76 22.22
CA SER A 82 37.87 13.06 21.41
C SER A 82 37.80 11.57 21.70
N LEU A 83 38.88 10.98 22.24
CA LEU A 83 39.00 9.55 22.50
C LEU A 83 38.13 9.07 23.66
N TRP A 84 37.96 9.86 24.74
CA TRP A 84 37.05 9.51 25.83
C TRP A 84 35.58 9.72 25.46
N LEU A 85 35.25 10.76 24.69
CA LEU A 85 33.91 10.98 24.14
C LEU A 85 33.47 9.85 23.19
N LEU A 86 34.39 9.36 22.36
CA LEU A 86 34.15 8.19 21.52
C LEU A 86 33.96 6.93 22.35
N LYS A 87 34.73 6.76 23.44
CA LYS A 87 34.62 5.62 24.35
C LYS A 87 33.34 5.65 25.19
N ASP A 88 32.88 6.83 25.61
CA ASP A 88 31.61 7.01 26.31
C ASP A 88 30.42 6.86 25.38
N LEU A 89 30.52 7.31 24.13
CA LEU A 89 29.55 6.98 23.09
C LEU A 89 29.56 5.48 22.85
N GLU A 90 30.72 4.84 22.67
CA GLU A 90 30.85 3.40 22.47
C GLU A 90 30.23 2.62 23.64
N ASN A 91 30.47 3.01 24.89
CA ASN A 91 29.86 2.44 26.11
C ASN A 91 28.34 2.70 26.20
N PHE A 92 27.88 3.90 25.83
CA PHE A 92 26.45 4.21 25.71
C PHE A 92 25.82 3.29 24.67
N TRP A 93 26.48 3.13 23.53
CA TRP A 93 26.02 2.25 22.48
C TRP A 93 26.14 0.76 22.86
N ASP A 94 27.02 0.40 23.79
CA ASP A 94 27.25 -0.97 24.28
C ASP A 94 26.13 -1.50 25.19
N SER A 95 25.25 -0.63 25.66
CA SER A 95 24.20 -0.99 26.62
C SER A 95 22.87 -1.45 26.01
N TRP A 96 22.67 -1.30 24.69
CA TRP A 96 21.42 -1.67 24.01
C TRP A 96 21.66 -2.78 22.96
N ASP A 97 21.06 -3.93 23.21
CA ASP A 97 21.17 -5.10 22.34
C ASP A 97 19.95 -5.30 21.44
N THR A 98 18.81 -4.72 21.84
CA THR A 98 17.51 -4.92 21.18
C THR A 98 16.89 -3.58 20.83
N ILE A 99 16.40 -3.47 19.59
CA ILE A 99 15.60 -2.34 19.13
C ILE A 99 14.13 -2.71 19.26
N VAL A 100 13.34 -1.83 19.86
CA VAL A 100 11.89 -1.94 19.94
C VAL A 100 11.29 -0.95 18.95
N THR A 101 10.64 -1.48 17.92
CA THR A 101 9.84 -0.68 16.99
C THR A 101 8.39 -0.75 17.43
N ILE A 102 7.77 0.41 17.68
CA ILE A 102 6.38 0.52 18.10
C ILE A 102 5.62 1.28 17.03
N ILE A 103 4.48 0.78 16.62
CA ILE A 103 3.54 1.47 15.75
C ILE A 103 2.29 1.78 16.58
N LEU A 104 2.01 3.07 16.77
CA LEU A 104 0.75 3.52 17.35
C LEU A 104 -0.28 3.56 16.22
N VAL A 105 -1.19 2.59 16.21
CA VAL A 105 -2.15 2.43 15.12
C VAL A 105 -3.35 3.33 15.37
N ALA A 106 -4.15 3.01 16.38
CA ALA A 106 -5.42 3.66 16.68
C ALA A 106 -5.80 3.52 18.16
N ALA A 107 -6.84 4.22 18.58
CA ALA A 107 -7.54 3.95 19.83
C ALA A 107 -9.04 3.77 19.56
N LYS A 108 -9.75 3.08 20.45
CA LYS A 108 -11.20 2.88 20.38
C LYS A 108 -11.87 3.25 21.70
N ASP A 109 -13.14 3.63 21.61
CA ASP A 109 -14.04 3.87 22.74
C ASP A 109 -13.56 4.95 23.71
N LEU A 110 -12.86 5.96 23.16
CA LEU A 110 -12.44 7.14 23.93
C LEU A 110 -13.64 8.05 24.29
N PRO A 111 -13.51 8.85 25.36
CA PRO A 111 -14.54 9.81 25.76
C PRO A 111 -14.85 10.80 24.63
N ARG A 112 -16.06 11.37 24.62
CA ARG A 112 -16.37 12.47 23.70
C ARG A 112 -15.55 13.71 24.08
N PRO A 113 -15.11 14.52 23.10
CA PRO A 113 -14.41 15.77 23.41
C PRO A 113 -15.37 16.69 24.19
N PRO A 114 -14.86 17.50 25.12
CA PRO A 114 -15.67 18.52 25.78
C PRO A 114 -16.12 19.59 24.77
N ASN A 115 -17.33 20.11 24.93
CA ASN A 115 -17.94 21.08 24.02
C ASN A 115 -17.49 22.53 24.34
N ASP A 116 -16.18 22.78 24.38
CA ASP A 116 -15.60 24.07 24.79
C ASP A 116 -15.37 25.04 23.62
N GLY A 117 -15.83 24.68 22.41
CA GLY A 117 -15.62 25.48 21.18
C GLY A 117 -14.19 25.48 20.65
N THR A 118 -13.27 24.73 21.27
CA THR A 118 -11.89 24.55 20.82
C THR A 118 -11.72 23.27 19.99
N THR A 119 -10.72 23.25 19.11
CA THR A 119 -10.28 22.02 18.45
C THR A 119 -9.46 21.18 19.44
N HIS A 120 -9.94 20.00 19.77
CA HIS A 120 -9.27 19.04 20.64
C HIS A 120 -8.34 18.13 19.84
N GLU A 121 -7.07 18.05 20.23
CA GLU A 121 -6.04 17.24 19.56
C GLU A 121 -5.44 16.20 20.50
N LEU A 122 -5.53 14.92 20.14
CA LEU A 122 -4.96 13.80 20.86
C LEU A 122 -3.52 13.51 20.45
N TYR A 123 -2.65 13.28 21.45
CA TYR A 123 -1.31 12.76 21.24
C TYR A 123 -0.93 11.74 22.31
N GLY A 124 -0.18 10.72 21.91
CA GLY A 124 0.44 9.75 22.79
C GLY A 124 1.86 10.17 23.18
N LYS A 125 2.23 9.93 24.44
CA LYS A 125 3.60 10.02 24.94
C LYS A 125 4.05 8.63 25.39
N PHE A 126 5.10 8.14 24.73
CA PHE A 126 5.78 6.89 25.05
C PHE A 126 6.96 7.15 25.98
N ARG A 127 7.16 6.26 26.93
CA ARG A 127 8.33 6.24 27.81
C ARG A 127 8.84 4.80 27.94
N LEU A 128 10.10 4.59 27.59
CA LEU A 128 10.81 3.32 27.79
C LEU A 128 12.17 3.65 28.42
N GLY A 129 12.31 3.37 29.71
CA GLY A 129 13.47 3.79 30.50
C GLY A 129 13.67 5.32 30.48
N SER A 130 14.81 5.76 29.92
CA SER A 130 15.20 7.16 29.76
C SER A 130 14.67 7.81 28.48
N GLU A 131 14.27 7.02 27.48
CA GLU A 131 13.78 7.52 26.20
C GLU A 131 12.30 7.90 26.30
N THR A 132 11.96 9.13 25.89
CA THR A 132 10.57 9.59 25.79
C THR A 132 10.29 10.16 24.41
N PHE A 133 9.22 9.67 23.79
CA PHE A 133 8.78 10.13 22.47
C PHE A 133 7.34 10.62 22.52
N ARG A 134 7.03 11.60 21.66
CA ARG A 134 5.70 12.18 21.53
C ARG A 134 5.21 11.95 20.10
N SER A 135 3.98 11.45 19.96
CA SER A 135 3.33 11.30 18.66
C SER A 135 2.87 12.63 18.08
N LYS A 136 2.48 12.59 16.81
CA LYS A 136 1.70 13.64 16.16
C LYS A 136 0.37 13.86 16.90
N SER A 137 -0.09 15.12 16.85
CA SER A 137 -1.44 15.51 17.24
C SER A 137 -2.44 15.03 16.17
N VAL A 138 -3.49 14.34 16.59
CA VAL A 138 -4.62 13.92 15.72
C VAL A 138 -5.90 14.50 16.30
N LEU A 139 -6.87 14.86 15.45
CA LEU A 139 -8.15 15.39 15.92
C LEU A 139 -8.84 14.40 16.88
N HIS A 140 -9.34 14.91 18.01
CA HIS A 140 -10.07 14.12 18.99
C HIS A 140 -11.36 13.57 18.39
N THR A 141 -11.39 12.25 18.24
CA THR A 141 -12.55 11.49 17.79
C THR A 141 -12.70 10.25 18.67
N ARG A 142 -13.84 9.54 18.59
CA ARG A 142 -14.02 8.28 19.34
C ARG A 142 -13.10 7.14 18.88
N ARG A 143 -12.56 7.25 17.66
CA ARG A 143 -11.67 6.28 17.03
C ARG A 143 -10.54 7.01 16.30
N PRO A 144 -9.59 7.63 17.03
CA PRO A 144 -8.48 8.34 16.40
C PRO A 144 -7.47 7.34 15.83
N GLU A 145 -6.84 7.71 14.73
CA GLU A 145 -5.78 6.94 14.09
C GLU A 145 -4.51 7.79 13.97
N TRP A 146 -3.38 7.28 14.45
CA TRP A 146 -2.07 7.96 14.35
C TRP A 146 -1.21 7.40 13.23
N ARG A 147 -1.18 6.05 13.12
CA ARG A 147 -0.39 5.33 12.12
C ARG A 147 1.08 5.77 12.09
N GLU A 148 1.66 5.95 13.27
CA GLU A 148 3.02 6.49 13.45
C GLU A 148 3.96 5.45 14.06
N ARG A 149 5.19 5.41 13.52
CA ARG A 149 6.25 4.49 13.96
C ARG A 149 7.27 5.21 14.84
N PHE A 150 7.57 4.59 15.98
CA PHE A 150 8.62 4.97 16.91
C PHE A 150 9.67 3.87 16.98
N LYS A 151 10.93 4.26 17.12
CA LYS A 151 12.07 3.35 17.28
C LYS A 151 12.75 3.69 18.59
N LEU A 152 12.74 2.75 19.52
CA LEU A 152 13.29 2.87 20.87
C LEU A 152 14.38 1.82 21.07
N HIS A 153 15.30 2.10 21.98
CA HIS A 153 16.36 1.17 22.35
C HIS A 153 16.05 0.53 23.70
N LEU A 154 16.00 -0.80 23.72
CA LEU A 154 15.79 -1.55 24.95
C LEU A 154 17.08 -1.57 25.76
N HIS A 155 17.01 -1.03 26.97
CA HIS A 155 18.08 -1.09 27.95
C HIS A 155 17.71 -2.13 29.03
N LYS A 156 17.89 -1.81 30.32
CA LYS A 156 17.54 -2.69 31.45
C LYS A 156 16.03 -2.71 31.76
N ASP A 157 15.32 -1.63 31.42
CA ASP A 157 13.90 -1.51 31.71
C ASP A 157 13.05 -2.12 30.60
N HIS A 158 12.24 -3.12 30.95
CA HIS A 158 11.34 -3.80 30.03
C HIS A 158 9.89 -3.28 30.08
N SER A 159 9.60 -2.23 30.86
CA SER A 159 8.26 -1.64 30.94
C SER A 159 8.09 -0.45 30.00
N LEU A 160 7.22 -0.59 29.00
CA LEU A 160 6.82 0.48 28.10
C LEU A 160 5.57 1.16 28.67
N LYS A 161 5.68 2.45 29.03
CA LYS A 161 4.54 3.25 29.48
C LYS A 161 4.04 4.16 28.36
N LEU A 162 2.76 4.08 28.04
CA LEU A 162 2.07 4.98 27.12
C LEU A 162 1.07 5.83 27.92
N THR A 163 1.07 7.14 27.65
CA THR A 163 0.07 8.07 28.19
C THR A 163 -0.58 8.85 27.07
N LEU A 164 -1.91 8.90 27.05
CA LEU A 164 -2.70 9.67 26.10
C LEU A 164 -3.11 11.01 26.69
N TRP A 165 -2.96 12.05 25.89
CA TRP A 165 -3.27 13.43 26.27
C TRP A 165 -4.11 14.10 25.20
N ASP A 166 -5.14 14.81 25.62
CA ASP A 166 -5.92 15.72 24.79
C ASP A 166 -5.44 17.16 25.00
N ARG A 167 -5.12 17.83 23.90
CA ARG A 167 -4.69 19.23 23.84
C ARG A 167 -5.83 20.08 23.29
N GLY A 168 -6.66 20.58 24.19
CA GLY A 168 -7.59 21.69 23.92
C GLY A 168 -7.05 23.00 24.51
N ARG A 169 -7.90 23.73 25.23
CA ARG A 169 -7.49 24.91 26.03
C ARG A 169 -6.53 24.56 27.17
N GLN A 170 -6.73 23.40 27.79
CA GLN A 170 -5.85 22.80 28.78
C GLN A 170 -5.50 21.38 28.35
N LYS A 171 -4.41 20.84 28.90
CA LYS A 171 -4.01 19.45 28.66
C LYS A 171 -4.85 18.54 29.55
N ILE A 172 -5.69 17.72 28.95
CA ILE A 172 -6.51 16.74 29.66
C ILE A 172 -5.84 15.38 29.54
N PHE A 173 -5.62 14.72 30.66
CA PHE A 173 -5.13 13.35 30.67
C PHE A 173 -6.27 12.40 30.34
N MET A 174 -6.09 11.56 29.32
CA MET A 174 -7.14 10.66 28.82
C MET A 174 -7.00 9.24 29.34
N GLY A 175 -5.76 8.80 29.56
CA GLY A 175 -5.47 7.42 29.97
C GLY A 175 -3.99 7.10 29.98
N SER A 176 -3.60 6.10 30.77
CA SER A 176 -2.29 5.45 30.71
C SER A 176 -2.44 3.96 30.42
N CYS A 177 -1.44 3.36 29.81
CA CYS A 177 -1.26 1.92 29.84
C CYS A 177 0.23 1.57 29.96
N ALA A 178 0.52 0.42 30.57
CA ALA A 178 1.86 -0.11 30.71
C ALA A 178 1.94 -1.51 30.09
N LEU A 179 2.90 -1.72 29.19
CA LEU A 179 3.14 -2.98 28.51
C LEU A 179 4.50 -3.54 28.94
N ASP A 180 4.51 -4.78 29.40
CA ASP A 180 5.74 -5.49 29.79
C ASP A 180 6.32 -6.23 28.57
N LEU A 181 7.46 -5.74 28.09
CA LEU A 181 8.16 -6.25 26.92
C LEU A 181 8.88 -7.58 27.18
N SER A 182 9.07 -7.96 28.45
CA SER A 182 9.74 -9.23 28.79
C SER A 182 8.92 -10.46 28.42
N LYS A 183 7.59 -10.31 28.33
CA LYS A 183 6.65 -11.37 27.99
C LYS A 183 6.51 -11.59 26.48
N LEU A 184 7.02 -10.67 25.67
CA LEU A 184 6.90 -10.71 24.21
C LEU A 184 8.06 -11.50 23.59
N GLU A 185 7.75 -12.34 22.60
CA GLU A 185 8.77 -13.06 21.83
C GLU A 185 9.64 -12.08 21.04
N LYS A 186 10.96 -12.27 21.10
CA LYS A 186 11.91 -11.51 20.28
C LYS A 186 11.84 -11.99 18.82
N GLU A 187 12.20 -11.11 17.89
CA GLU A 187 12.20 -11.36 16.43
C GLU A 187 10.81 -11.62 15.83
N ARG A 188 9.76 -11.17 16.52
CA ARG A 188 8.37 -11.25 16.07
C ARG A 188 7.65 -9.91 16.26
N THR A 189 6.67 -9.65 15.40
CA THR A 189 5.75 -8.52 15.54
C THR A 189 4.51 -9.00 16.30
N HIS A 190 4.18 -8.31 17.39
CA HIS A 190 3.00 -8.57 18.22
C HIS A 190 1.99 -7.46 18.02
N ASP A 191 0.75 -7.82 17.68
CA ASP A 191 -0.34 -6.86 17.51
C ASP A 191 -1.29 -6.92 18.71
N ILE A 192 -1.36 -5.84 19.49
CA ILE A 192 -1.92 -5.85 20.84
C ILE A 192 -2.93 -4.72 21.01
N TRP A 193 -4.13 -5.07 21.46
CA TRP A 193 -5.09 -4.12 22.02
C TRP A 193 -4.90 -4.08 23.53
N GLN A 194 -4.46 -2.93 24.04
CA GLN A 194 -4.23 -2.70 25.46
C GLN A 194 -5.30 -1.75 25.99
N ASP A 195 -6.03 -2.19 27.02
CA ASP A 195 -6.99 -1.33 27.71
C ASP A 195 -6.27 -0.26 28.52
N LEU A 196 -6.87 0.93 28.59
CA LEU A 196 -6.37 2.05 29.38
C LEU A 196 -6.72 1.82 30.85
N ASP A 197 -5.77 2.12 31.75
CA ASP A 197 -5.89 1.90 33.20
C ASP A 197 -7.10 2.64 33.80
N ASP A 198 -7.49 3.77 33.21
CA ASP A 198 -8.62 4.59 33.66
C ASP A 198 -9.99 4.10 33.14
N GLY A 199 -10.04 2.96 32.42
CA GLY A 199 -11.27 2.29 31.98
C GLY A 199 -11.97 2.90 30.75
N TYR A 200 -11.45 4.00 30.20
CA TYR A 200 -12.04 4.67 29.03
C TYR A 200 -11.35 4.29 27.73
N GLY A 201 -11.69 3.12 27.19
CA GLY A 201 -11.27 2.68 25.86
C GLY A 201 -9.96 1.91 25.82
N SER A 202 -9.58 1.51 24.61
CA SER A 202 -8.40 0.66 24.36
C SER A 202 -7.51 1.27 23.28
N VAL A 203 -6.21 1.03 23.37
CA VAL A 203 -5.21 1.47 22.39
C VAL A 203 -4.64 0.28 21.63
N HIS A 204 -4.49 0.45 20.32
CA HIS A 204 -3.92 -0.53 19.42
C HIS A 204 -2.44 -0.24 19.17
N LEU A 205 -1.59 -1.17 19.60
CA LEU A 205 -0.13 -1.09 19.49
C LEU A 205 0.39 -2.31 18.75
N SER A 206 1.18 -2.07 17.71
CA SER A 206 1.98 -3.12 17.08
C SER A 206 3.44 -2.96 17.52
N VAL A 207 3.95 -3.94 18.26
CA VAL A 207 5.28 -3.91 18.89
C VAL A 207 6.16 -4.97 18.27
N THR A 208 7.35 -4.59 17.83
CA THR A 208 8.32 -5.50 17.22
C THR A 208 9.67 -5.36 17.91
N MET A 209 10.22 -6.46 18.41
CA MET A 209 11.50 -6.49 19.12
C MET A 209 12.55 -7.20 18.25
N CYS A 210 13.62 -6.52 17.85
CA CYS A 210 14.66 -7.07 16.99
C CYS A 210 16.03 -7.02 17.69
N VAL A 211 16.78 -8.12 17.69
CA VAL A 211 18.12 -8.17 18.26
C VAL A 211 19.12 -7.69 17.20
N VAL A 212 19.79 -6.57 17.47
CA VAL A 212 20.58 -5.86 16.45
C VAL A 212 22.09 -6.13 16.55
N ARG A 213 22.55 -6.69 17.68
CA ARG A 213 23.94 -7.13 17.87
C ARG A 213 24.05 -8.65 17.78
N TYR A 214 25.13 -9.12 17.15
CA TYR A 214 25.48 -10.53 17.13
C TYR A 214 26.05 -10.92 18.49
N LEU A 215 25.21 -11.50 19.37
CA LEU A 215 25.72 -12.20 20.55
C LEU A 215 26.07 -13.64 20.09
N PRO A 216 27.33 -14.08 20.16
CA PRO A 216 27.67 -15.49 20.00
C PRO A 216 27.07 -16.23 21.19
N THR A 217 25.79 -16.59 21.09
CA THR A 217 25.15 -17.44 22.07
C THR A 217 25.82 -18.80 21.95
N ALA A 218 26.53 -19.18 23.01
CA ALA A 218 27.15 -20.49 23.14
C ALA A 218 26.17 -21.57 22.70
N SER A 219 26.65 -22.39 21.77
CA SER A 219 26.15 -23.65 21.21
C SER A 219 25.50 -24.66 22.18
N LYS A 220 24.44 -24.27 22.91
CA LYS A 220 23.70 -25.19 23.81
C LYS A 220 22.19 -25.27 23.58
N THR A 221 21.60 -24.50 22.65
CA THR A 221 20.15 -24.53 22.38
C THR A 221 19.76 -24.96 20.96
N ILE A 222 20.68 -25.53 20.17
CA ILE A 222 20.39 -25.97 18.79
C ILE A 222 19.45 -27.20 18.75
N LYS A 223 19.33 -27.96 19.85
CA LYS A 223 18.50 -29.18 19.89
C LYS A 223 17.04 -28.94 20.29
N THR A 224 16.71 -27.83 20.94
CA THR A 224 15.34 -27.51 21.35
C THR A 224 14.55 -26.78 20.27
N ASP A 225 15.22 -25.99 19.41
CA ASP A 225 14.54 -25.26 18.32
C ASP A 225 13.97 -26.20 17.25
N LEU A 226 14.63 -27.32 16.96
CA LEU A 226 14.16 -28.28 15.94
C LEU A 226 12.89 -29.07 16.35
N GLN A 227 12.61 -29.21 17.66
CA GLN A 227 11.40 -29.89 18.14
C GLN A 227 10.24 -28.92 18.43
N HIS A 228 10.51 -27.65 18.76
CA HIS A 228 9.45 -26.64 18.88
C HIS A 228 8.98 -26.08 17.53
N GLU A 229 9.75 -26.25 16.45
CA GLU A 229 9.43 -25.72 15.12
C GLU A 229 8.28 -26.43 14.38
N GLN A 230 7.83 -27.61 14.83
CA GLN A 230 6.74 -28.37 14.18
C GLN A 230 5.43 -28.41 14.99
N SER A 231 5.46 -27.94 16.24
CA SER A 231 4.29 -27.88 17.11
C SER A 231 3.95 -26.42 17.40
N LEU A 232 2.71 -26.02 17.19
CA LEU A 232 2.11 -24.75 17.66
C LEU A 232 2.24 -23.52 16.75
N VAL A 233 2.03 -23.66 15.44
CA VAL A 233 1.05 -22.74 14.84
C VAL A 233 -0.28 -23.44 15.04
N ASP A 234 -1.00 -23.05 16.08
CA ASP A 234 -2.34 -23.56 16.31
C ASP A 234 -3.24 -22.92 15.25
N TRP A 235 -3.29 -23.51 14.04
CA TRP A 235 -4.03 -22.96 12.90
C TRP A 235 -5.53 -22.78 13.23
N ASN A 236 -6.00 -23.33 14.34
CA ASN A 236 -7.38 -23.25 14.80
C ASN A 236 -7.70 -22.04 15.67
N SER A 237 -6.73 -21.34 16.27
CA SER A 237 -7.03 -20.24 17.18
C SER A 237 -7.46 -18.97 16.43
N ASP A 238 -6.74 -18.59 15.38
CA ASP A 238 -7.03 -17.40 14.57
C ASP A 238 -7.45 -17.75 13.14
N TRP A 239 -8.72 -17.52 12.81
CA TRP A 239 -9.24 -17.72 11.45
C TRP A 239 -8.62 -16.77 10.41
N ARG A 240 -8.00 -15.68 10.86
CA ARG A 240 -7.31 -14.70 9.99
C ARG A 240 -5.96 -15.22 9.51
N LEU A 241 -5.32 -16.11 10.26
CA LEU A 241 -4.01 -16.66 9.92
C LEU A 241 -4.16 -17.71 8.81
N VAL A 242 -3.55 -17.44 7.67
CA VAL A 242 -3.64 -18.28 6.46
C VAL A 242 -2.40 -19.16 6.30
N GLY A 243 -1.26 -18.76 6.85
CA GLY A 243 -0.02 -19.52 6.77
C GLY A 243 1.14 -18.92 7.55
N CYS A 244 2.33 -19.47 7.29
CA CYS A 244 3.59 -19.11 7.90
C CYS A 244 4.71 -19.10 6.85
N LEU A 245 5.52 -18.04 6.85
CA LEU A 245 6.70 -17.87 6.01
C LEU A 245 7.96 -17.94 6.86
N LYS A 246 8.86 -18.88 6.57
CA LYS A 246 10.20 -18.94 7.16
C LYS A 246 11.22 -18.43 6.15
N VAL A 247 11.98 -17.40 6.51
CA VAL A 247 13.01 -16.77 5.68
C VAL A 247 14.36 -16.91 6.37
N LYS A 248 15.32 -17.58 5.74
CA LYS A 248 16.72 -17.60 6.16
C LYS A 248 17.54 -16.64 5.31
N VAL A 249 18.05 -15.59 5.94
CA VAL A 249 18.94 -14.60 5.32
C VAL A 249 20.37 -15.06 5.53
N ILE A 250 21.05 -15.48 4.47
CA ILE A 250 22.35 -16.12 4.57
C ILE A 250 23.46 -15.08 4.42
N ARG A 251 23.60 -14.49 3.24
CA ARG A 251 24.67 -13.52 2.93
C ARG A 251 24.31 -12.63 1.73
N ALA A 252 25.02 -11.52 1.56
CA ALA A 252 25.00 -10.73 0.33
C ALA A 252 26.38 -10.67 -0.33
N LYS A 253 26.43 -10.32 -1.61
CA LYS A 253 27.66 -10.10 -2.39
C LYS A 253 27.50 -8.86 -3.27
N GLY A 254 28.61 -8.21 -3.61
CA GLY A 254 28.62 -7.15 -4.63
C GLY A 254 28.06 -5.80 -4.17
N LEU A 255 27.91 -5.58 -2.86
CA LEU A 255 27.42 -4.32 -2.30
C LEU A 255 28.43 -3.18 -2.53
N SER A 256 27.94 -1.95 -2.72
CA SER A 256 28.80 -0.78 -2.85
C SER A 256 29.39 -0.35 -1.51
N GLY A 257 30.72 -0.33 -1.41
CA GLY A 257 31.47 0.17 -0.24
C GLY A 257 31.82 -0.89 0.81
N LYS A 258 32.43 -0.46 1.93
CA LYS A 258 32.72 -1.29 3.13
C LYS A 258 31.87 -0.93 4.36
N PRO A 259 30.54 -0.74 4.27
CA PRO A 259 29.73 -0.47 5.45
C PRO A 259 29.41 -1.73 6.24
N SER A 260 29.16 -1.58 7.54
CA SER A 260 28.47 -2.62 8.31
C SER A 260 27.01 -2.66 7.83
N ALA A 261 26.55 -3.80 7.32
CA ALA A 261 25.26 -3.91 6.65
C ALA A 261 24.22 -4.59 7.53
N TYR A 262 22.98 -4.12 7.48
CA TYR A 262 21.83 -4.81 8.06
C TYR A 262 20.67 -4.87 7.07
N CYS A 263 19.84 -5.88 7.19
CA CYS A 263 18.66 -6.08 6.36
C CYS A 263 17.40 -5.75 7.17
N THR A 264 16.41 -5.17 6.51
CA THR A 264 15.04 -5.10 7.05
C THR A 264 14.14 -5.93 6.17
N LEU A 265 13.49 -6.91 6.76
CA LEU A 265 12.49 -7.77 6.16
C LEU A 265 11.12 -7.20 6.50
N GLU A 266 10.28 -6.99 5.50
CA GLU A 266 8.95 -6.40 5.65
C GLU A 266 7.93 -7.28 4.92
N LEU A 267 6.95 -7.79 5.65
CA LEU A 267 5.80 -8.53 5.12
C LEU A 267 4.53 -7.86 5.67
N ASP A 268 3.78 -7.20 4.79
CA ASP A 268 2.60 -6.41 5.15
C ASP A 268 2.87 -5.38 6.26
N ASN A 269 2.36 -5.63 7.47
CA ASN A 269 2.54 -4.79 8.65
C ASN A 269 3.67 -5.27 9.58
N GLU A 270 4.18 -6.49 9.38
CA GLU A 270 5.32 -7.04 10.13
C GLU A 270 6.64 -6.54 9.51
N ARG A 271 7.54 -6.02 10.35
CA ARG A 271 8.84 -5.50 9.90
C ARG A 271 9.94 -5.87 10.88
N LEU A 272 10.81 -6.80 10.49
CA LEU A 272 11.94 -7.26 11.27
C LEU A 272 13.25 -6.64 10.77
N GLN A 273 14.15 -6.31 11.70
CA GLN A 273 15.50 -5.85 11.40
C GLN A 273 16.50 -6.93 11.80
N THR A 274 17.39 -7.31 10.88
CA THR A 274 18.46 -8.26 11.19
C THR A 274 19.55 -7.62 12.04
N HIS A 275 20.36 -8.45 12.69
CA HIS A 275 21.61 -7.98 13.29
C HIS A 275 22.53 -7.36 12.24
N THR A 276 23.39 -6.45 12.69
CA THR A 276 24.41 -5.82 11.84
C THR A 276 25.51 -6.83 11.55
N ALA A 277 25.74 -7.13 10.27
CA ALA A 277 26.82 -8.00 9.84
C ALA A 277 28.17 -7.28 9.92
N SER A 278 29.25 -8.07 10.04
CA SER A 278 30.62 -7.56 10.02
C SER A 278 30.91 -6.73 8.77
N SER A 279 31.69 -5.65 8.93
CA SER A 279 32.07 -4.77 7.82
C SER A 279 32.81 -5.56 6.73
N GLY A 280 32.29 -5.52 5.50
CA GLY A 280 32.87 -6.21 4.34
C GLY A 280 31.97 -6.14 3.11
N PRO A 281 32.50 -6.43 1.91
CA PRO A 281 31.71 -6.46 0.66
C PRO A 281 30.76 -7.67 0.57
N GLU A 282 30.98 -8.69 1.42
CA GLU A 282 30.16 -9.89 1.51
C GLU A 282 29.66 -10.11 2.96
N PRO A 283 28.67 -9.34 3.43
CA PRO A 283 28.12 -9.52 4.77
C PRO A 283 27.40 -10.86 4.90
N VAL A 284 27.64 -11.56 6.01
CA VAL A 284 26.99 -12.82 6.38
C VAL A 284 26.13 -12.59 7.62
N TRP A 285 24.88 -13.05 7.56
CA TRP A 285 23.93 -13.01 8.68
C TRP A 285 23.60 -14.42 9.19
N ASP A 286 23.36 -15.37 8.28
CA ASP A 286 22.98 -16.75 8.58
C ASP A 286 21.88 -16.94 9.65
N LYS A 287 20.85 -16.08 9.64
CA LYS A 287 19.75 -16.11 10.62
C LYS A 287 18.40 -16.36 9.95
N SER A 288 17.55 -17.12 10.62
CA SER A 288 16.18 -17.42 10.21
C SER A 288 15.17 -16.53 10.95
N TYR A 289 14.14 -16.10 10.22
CA TYR A 289 13.02 -15.30 10.70
C TYR A 289 11.72 -15.97 10.27
N VAL A 290 10.69 -15.82 11.08
CA VAL A 290 9.37 -16.40 10.86
C VAL A 290 8.34 -15.28 10.83
N PHE A 291 7.49 -15.28 9.80
CA PHE A 291 6.43 -14.31 9.60
C PHE A 291 5.08 -15.00 9.56
N ASN A 292 4.07 -14.36 10.16
CA ASN A 292 2.69 -14.79 10.02
C ASN A 292 2.16 -14.32 8.67
N VAL A 293 1.51 -15.21 7.92
CA VAL A 293 0.93 -14.90 6.61
C VAL A 293 -0.59 -14.80 6.76
N TYR A 294 -1.12 -13.58 6.64
CA TYR A 294 -2.56 -13.32 6.63
C TYR A 294 -3.14 -13.32 5.22
N ASP A 295 -2.34 -13.07 4.18
CA ASP A 295 -2.75 -13.10 2.78
C ASP A 295 -1.64 -13.72 1.92
N VAL A 296 -2.00 -14.69 1.08
CA VAL A 296 -1.03 -15.38 0.19
C VAL A 296 -0.57 -14.49 -0.96
N THR A 297 -1.31 -13.42 -1.27
CA THR A 297 -0.95 -12.46 -2.31
C THR A 297 0.03 -11.40 -1.84
N SER A 298 0.44 -11.45 -0.57
CA SER A 298 1.43 -10.54 0.01
C SER A 298 2.82 -10.70 -0.60
N VAL A 299 3.66 -9.70 -0.36
CA VAL A 299 5.01 -9.60 -0.95
C VAL A 299 6.02 -9.38 0.16
N LEU A 300 7.01 -10.26 0.23
CA LEU A 300 8.17 -10.08 1.10
C LEU A 300 9.09 -9.01 0.49
N THR A 301 9.27 -7.91 1.19
CA THR A 301 10.20 -6.85 0.80
C THR A 301 11.43 -6.88 1.70
N LEU A 302 12.60 -7.10 1.12
CA LEU A 302 13.88 -7.03 1.81
C LEU A 302 14.63 -5.78 1.37
N LYS A 303 15.04 -4.95 2.33
CA LYS A 303 15.86 -3.75 2.10
C LYS A 303 17.17 -3.88 2.85
N ILE A 304 18.29 -3.60 2.17
CA ILE A 304 19.62 -3.61 2.76
C ILE A 304 20.05 -2.18 3.01
N TYR A 305 20.47 -1.90 4.23
CA TYR A 305 20.97 -0.60 4.65
C TYR A 305 22.42 -0.66 5.05
N SER A 306 23.12 0.43 4.78
CA SER A 306 24.44 0.74 5.30
C SER A 306 24.31 1.39 6.68
N SER A 307 24.94 0.77 7.68
CA SER A 307 25.25 1.40 8.96
C SER A 307 26.71 1.87 8.87
N SER A 308 26.92 3.14 8.50
CA SER A 308 28.24 3.77 8.59
C SER A 308 28.31 4.65 9.83
N LEU A 309 29.35 4.46 10.64
CA LEU A 309 29.64 5.24 11.86
C LEU A 309 29.78 6.75 11.60
N THR A 310 30.15 7.17 10.38
CA THR A 310 30.33 8.58 10.02
C THR A 310 29.02 9.32 9.78
N ASN A 311 27.93 8.59 9.48
CA ASN A 311 26.62 9.14 9.14
C ASN A 311 25.53 8.52 10.04
N ALA A 312 25.73 8.57 11.36
CA ALA A 312 24.82 7.95 12.35
C ALA A 312 23.33 8.38 12.21
N PHE A 313 23.03 9.46 11.49
CA PHE A 313 21.67 9.94 11.18
C PHE A 313 21.14 9.58 9.78
N LEU A 314 21.99 9.17 8.84
CA LEU A 314 21.60 8.89 7.45
C LEU A 314 21.95 7.44 7.08
N THR A 315 21.03 6.53 7.38
CA THR A 315 21.06 5.15 6.87
C THR A 315 20.87 5.17 5.36
N GLU A 316 21.91 4.82 4.59
CA GLU A 316 21.83 4.76 3.14
C GLU A 316 21.26 3.40 2.70
N LEU A 317 20.26 3.42 1.81
CA LEU A 317 19.72 2.20 1.19
C LEU A 317 20.69 1.70 0.13
N LEU A 318 21.28 0.52 0.35
CA LEU A 318 22.19 -0.13 -0.60
C LEU A 318 21.42 -0.85 -1.71
N GLY A 319 20.29 -1.47 -1.38
CA GLY A 319 19.44 -2.15 -2.35
C GLY A 319 18.16 -2.72 -1.75
N GLN A 320 17.22 -3.07 -2.61
CA GLN A 320 15.92 -3.64 -2.25
C GLN A 320 15.58 -4.82 -3.18
N VAL A 321 14.87 -5.81 -2.65
CA VAL A 321 14.24 -6.88 -3.42
C VAL A 321 12.82 -7.11 -2.90
N SER A 322 11.88 -7.33 -3.82
CA SER A 322 10.48 -7.60 -3.50
C SER A 322 10.09 -8.95 -4.12
N ILE A 323 9.69 -9.92 -3.29
CA ILE A 323 9.45 -11.31 -3.69
C ILE A 323 8.01 -11.68 -3.31
N PRO A 324 7.11 -11.92 -4.28
CA PRO A 324 5.74 -12.33 -3.99
C PRO A 324 5.72 -13.77 -3.45
N LEU A 325 4.90 -14.02 -2.43
CA LEU A 325 4.89 -15.32 -1.73
C LEU A 325 4.56 -16.49 -2.65
N LEU A 326 3.66 -16.29 -3.62
CA LEU A 326 3.25 -17.32 -4.58
C LEU A 326 4.34 -17.72 -5.59
N LYS A 327 5.41 -16.94 -5.75
CA LYS A 327 6.55 -17.30 -6.64
C LYS A 327 7.69 -18.00 -5.90
N ILE A 328 7.60 -18.14 -4.58
CA ILE A 328 8.66 -18.75 -3.77
C ILE A 328 8.69 -20.26 -4.00
N THR A 329 9.88 -20.80 -4.30
CA THR A 329 10.14 -22.24 -4.29
C THR A 329 10.63 -22.67 -2.91
N ASN A 330 9.93 -23.62 -2.29
CA ASN A 330 10.17 -24.00 -0.90
C ASN A 330 11.50 -24.77 -0.74
N GLY A 331 12.31 -24.34 0.23
CA GLY A 331 13.54 -25.04 0.66
C GLY A 331 14.79 -24.76 -0.18
N GLU A 332 14.64 -24.13 -1.34
CA GLU A 332 15.76 -23.82 -2.23
C GLU A 332 16.53 -22.58 -1.80
N THR A 333 17.86 -22.64 -1.90
CA THR A 333 18.74 -21.47 -1.76
C THR A 333 18.93 -20.80 -3.11
N ARG A 334 18.47 -19.56 -3.26
CA ARG A 334 18.57 -18.81 -4.51
C ARG A 334 19.17 -17.43 -4.28
N TRP A 335 19.93 -16.97 -5.27
CA TRP A 335 20.44 -15.61 -5.33
C TRP A 335 19.39 -14.68 -5.92
N TYR A 336 19.11 -13.59 -5.25
CA TYR A 336 18.22 -12.54 -5.72
C TYR A 336 19.01 -11.28 -6.00
N ALA A 337 18.84 -10.72 -7.20
CA ALA A 337 19.44 -9.45 -7.59
C ALA A 337 18.84 -8.30 -6.79
N LEU A 338 19.70 -7.41 -6.28
CA LEU A 338 19.27 -6.22 -5.56
C LEU A 338 19.00 -5.09 -6.54
N LYS A 339 17.87 -4.42 -6.32
CA LYS A 339 17.42 -3.29 -7.12
C LYS A 339 17.62 -1.97 -6.38
N ASN A 340 17.68 -0.87 -7.13
CA ASN A 340 17.72 0.47 -6.58
C ASN A 340 16.38 0.83 -5.90
N ARG A 341 16.31 1.98 -5.22
CA ARG A 341 15.13 2.51 -4.52
C ARG A 341 13.84 2.51 -5.34
N ASN A 342 13.96 2.64 -6.66
CA ASN A 342 12.81 2.66 -7.58
C ASN A 342 12.39 1.25 -8.06
N ASN A 343 12.99 0.16 -7.56
CA ASN A 343 12.70 -1.25 -7.90
C ASN A 343 12.77 -1.63 -9.40
N ARG A 344 13.38 -0.78 -10.23
CA ARG A 344 13.51 -0.99 -11.69
C ARG A 344 14.92 -1.37 -12.12
N ASN A 345 15.89 -0.55 -11.71
CA ASN A 345 17.28 -0.69 -12.11
C ASN A 345 18.09 -1.45 -11.06
N VAL A 346 19.23 -2.02 -11.46
CA VAL A 346 20.19 -2.68 -10.57
C VAL A 346 20.65 -1.70 -9.48
N ALA A 347 20.82 -2.18 -8.25
CA ALA A 347 21.36 -1.40 -7.15
C ALA A 347 22.82 -0.96 -7.38
N LYS A 348 23.26 0.06 -6.64
CA LYS A 348 24.65 0.52 -6.69
C LYS A 348 25.59 -0.60 -6.20
N GLY A 349 26.65 -0.89 -6.95
CA GLY A 349 27.65 -1.88 -6.58
C GLY A 349 28.11 -2.71 -7.77
N ASN A 350 28.93 -3.73 -7.49
CA ASN A 350 29.35 -4.70 -8.48
C ASN A 350 28.38 -5.89 -8.46
N TYR A 351 27.29 -5.79 -9.22
CA TYR A 351 26.28 -6.84 -9.32
C TYR A 351 25.73 -7.31 -7.96
N PRO A 352 25.11 -6.39 -7.20
CA PRO A 352 24.67 -6.67 -5.83
C PRO A 352 23.59 -7.75 -5.81
N ARG A 353 23.79 -8.78 -4.98
CA ARG A 353 22.88 -9.93 -4.83
C ARG A 353 22.81 -10.43 -3.40
N ILE A 354 21.68 -11.02 -3.03
CA ILE A 354 21.44 -11.60 -1.71
C ILE A 354 21.02 -13.07 -1.81
N LEU A 355 21.59 -13.90 -0.95
CA LEU A 355 21.31 -15.34 -0.86
C LEU A 355 20.26 -15.58 0.21
N LEU A 356 19.11 -16.11 -0.20
CA LEU A 356 17.97 -16.39 0.66
C LEU A 356 17.55 -17.85 0.52
N ARG A 357 17.07 -18.44 1.62
CA ARG A 357 16.30 -19.70 1.62
C ARG A 357 14.94 -19.42 2.24
N MET A 358 13.87 -19.76 1.53
CA MET A 358 12.50 -19.47 1.97
C MET A 358 11.65 -20.73 1.98
N ASN A 359 10.71 -20.81 2.92
CA ASN A 359 9.71 -21.87 2.98
C ASN A 359 8.35 -21.27 3.36
N VAL A 360 7.36 -21.42 2.49
CA VAL A 360 5.99 -20.94 2.68
C VAL A 360 5.08 -22.14 2.90
N THR A 361 4.39 -22.14 4.04
CA THR A 361 3.34 -23.11 4.37
C THR A 361 2.02 -22.35 4.53
N TRP A 362 0.96 -22.80 3.87
CA TRP A 362 -0.33 -22.11 3.91
C TRP A 362 -1.48 -23.08 3.65
N ASN A 363 -2.66 -22.75 4.17
CA ASN A 363 -3.87 -23.52 3.93
C ASN A 363 -4.63 -22.94 2.73
N PRO A 364 -4.83 -23.73 1.65
CA PRO A 364 -5.44 -23.21 0.44
C PRO A 364 -6.90 -22.80 0.61
N ILE A 365 -7.68 -23.52 1.40
CA ILE A 365 -9.10 -23.21 1.60
C ILE A 365 -9.23 -21.89 2.36
N LYS A 366 -8.49 -21.72 3.48
CA LYS A 366 -8.49 -20.46 4.23
C LYS A 366 -7.99 -19.30 3.38
N ALA A 367 -6.95 -19.52 2.57
CA ALA A 367 -6.43 -18.51 1.65
C ALA A 367 -7.50 -18.06 0.65
N THR A 368 -8.21 -18.99 -0.01
CA THR A 368 -9.25 -18.63 -0.98
C THR A 368 -10.39 -17.82 -0.36
N LEU A 369 -10.84 -18.18 0.85
CA LEU A 369 -11.87 -17.44 1.56
C LEU A 369 -11.39 -16.02 1.95
N ARG A 370 -10.11 -15.88 2.30
CA ARG A 370 -9.50 -14.59 2.65
C ARG A 370 -9.45 -13.63 1.45
N LEU A 371 -9.39 -14.12 0.21
CA LEU A 371 -9.36 -13.29 -1.00
C LEU A 371 -10.61 -12.41 -1.21
N PHE A 372 -11.72 -12.73 -0.55
CA PHE A 372 -12.97 -11.95 -0.62
C PHE A 372 -13.20 -11.05 0.60
N GLN A 373 -12.27 -11.07 1.56
CA GLN A 373 -12.29 -10.20 2.72
C GLN A 373 -11.45 -8.95 2.44
N PRO A 374 -11.71 -7.82 3.12
CA PRO A 374 -10.93 -6.61 2.91
C PRO A 374 -9.44 -6.88 3.16
N LYS A 375 -8.59 -6.41 2.24
CA LYS A 375 -7.14 -6.52 2.38
C LYS A 375 -6.69 -5.73 3.59
N GLU A 376 -5.70 -6.24 4.32
CA GLU A 376 -5.13 -5.52 5.44
C GLU A 376 -4.53 -4.20 4.98
N VAL A 377 -4.99 -3.13 5.60
CA VAL A 377 -4.48 -1.79 5.32
C VAL A 377 -3.09 -1.69 5.92
N LYS A 378 -2.14 -1.22 5.12
CA LYS A 378 -0.79 -1.02 5.60
C LYS A 378 -0.81 0.12 6.62
N TYR A 379 -0.30 -0.10 7.83
CA TYR A 379 -0.34 0.93 8.87
C TYR A 379 0.42 2.18 8.45
N ILE A 380 1.53 2.04 7.73
CA ILE A 380 2.36 3.17 7.31
C ILE A 380 2.38 3.21 5.79
N GLU A 381 1.60 4.13 5.24
CA GLU A 381 1.60 4.48 3.83
C GLU A 381 2.32 5.81 3.64
N ALA A 382 3.10 5.92 2.56
CA ALA A 382 3.66 7.20 2.17
C ALA A 382 2.51 8.09 1.68
N PRO A 383 2.47 9.38 2.05
CA PRO A 383 1.43 10.27 1.53
C PRO A 383 1.49 10.29 -0.01
N PRO A 384 0.33 10.38 -0.69
CA PRO A 384 0.29 10.44 -2.15
C PRO A 384 1.12 11.64 -2.61
N LYS A 385 2.12 11.38 -3.45
CA LYS A 385 2.96 12.43 -4.02
C LYS A 385 2.26 13.06 -5.22
N TRP A 386 2.36 14.38 -5.33
CA TRP A 386 1.93 15.10 -6.51
C TRP A 386 2.88 14.80 -7.67
N ASP A 387 2.52 13.83 -8.50
CA ASP A 387 3.30 13.43 -9.67
C ASP A 387 2.50 13.71 -10.95
N ILE A 388 2.60 14.93 -11.48
CA ILE A 388 1.98 15.28 -12.78
C ILE A 388 2.52 14.40 -13.93
N LEU A 389 3.75 13.91 -13.78
CA LEU A 389 4.38 12.94 -14.68
C LEU A 389 3.59 11.61 -14.74
N LEU A 390 2.98 11.18 -13.64
CA LEU A 390 2.18 9.96 -13.59
C LEU A 390 0.89 10.13 -14.41
N LEU A 391 0.28 11.32 -14.39
CA LEU A 391 -0.87 11.67 -15.21
C LEU A 391 -0.51 11.64 -16.70
N MET A 392 0.57 12.33 -17.09
CA MET A 392 1.03 12.39 -18.48
C MET A 392 1.36 11.01 -19.04
N ARG A 393 1.83 10.09 -18.20
CA ARG A 393 2.08 8.70 -18.61
C ARG A 393 0.80 7.85 -18.72
N ASN A 394 -0.18 8.05 -17.84
CA ASN A 394 -1.40 7.23 -17.82
C ASN A 394 -2.46 7.69 -18.82
N LEU A 395 -2.45 8.97 -19.19
CA LEU A 395 -3.41 9.54 -20.13
C LEU A 395 -3.39 8.87 -21.52
N PRO A 396 -2.23 8.68 -22.19
CA PRO A 396 -2.22 8.01 -23.50
C PRO A 396 -2.74 6.57 -23.40
N ILE A 397 -2.26 5.80 -22.42
CA ILE A 397 -2.71 4.41 -22.17
C ILE A 397 -4.23 4.36 -22.02
N PHE A 398 -4.81 5.28 -21.24
CA PHE A 398 -6.26 5.34 -21.07
C PHE A 398 -6.99 5.71 -22.37
N VAL A 399 -6.45 6.68 -23.12
CA VAL A 399 -7.02 7.10 -24.41
C VAL A 399 -6.98 5.95 -25.42
N ASP A 400 -5.92 5.15 -25.45
CA ASP A 400 -5.81 3.98 -26.32
C ASP A 400 -6.83 2.89 -25.96
N TYR A 401 -7.03 2.62 -24.66
CA TYR A 401 -8.10 1.73 -24.21
C TYR A 401 -9.48 2.28 -24.57
N PHE A 402 -9.69 3.58 -24.41
CA PHE A 402 -10.96 4.22 -24.77
C PHE A 402 -11.22 4.16 -26.28
N HIS A 403 -10.22 4.41 -27.11
CA HIS A 403 -10.31 4.24 -28.56
C HIS A 403 -10.56 2.77 -28.95
N SER A 404 -9.95 1.82 -28.26
CA SER A 404 -10.22 0.39 -28.47
C SER A 404 -11.68 0.03 -28.19
N ILE A 405 -12.28 0.59 -27.14
CA ILE A 405 -13.71 0.42 -26.82
C ILE A 405 -14.59 1.05 -27.90
N LEU A 406 -14.27 2.28 -28.34
CA LEU A 406 -14.99 2.94 -29.42
C LEU A 406 -14.89 2.15 -30.73
N TYR A 407 -13.72 1.63 -31.06
CA TYR A 407 -13.49 0.80 -32.24
C TYR A 407 -14.31 -0.50 -32.17
N PHE A 408 -14.33 -1.17 -31.03
CA PHE A 408 -15.19 -2.34 -30.82
C PHE A 408 -16.67 -1.99 -31.04
N ASN A 409 -17.15 -0.88 -30.48
CA ASN A 409 -18.51 -0.40 -30.70
C ASN A 409 -18.81 -0.15 -32.20
N GLU A 410 -17.86 0.44 -32.94
CA GLU A 410 -17.98 0.61 -34.39
C GLU A 410 -18.05 -0.73 -35.15
N ILE A 411 -17.30 -1.75 -34.71
CA ILE A 411 -17.43 -3.11 -35.25
C ILE A 411 -18.85 -3.65 -35.04
N PHE A 412 -19.44 -3.52 -33.84
CA PHE A 412 -20.82 -3.96 -33.59
C PHE A 412 -21.83 -3.26 -34.49
N LYS A 413 -21.72 -1.93 -34.64
CA LYS A 413 -22.61 -1.18 -35.55
C LYS A 413 -22.51 -1.70 -36.98
N ARG A 414 -21.28 -1.89 -37.49
CA ARG A 414 -21.04 -2.41 -38.85
C ARG A 414 -21.58 -3.82 -39.04
N LEU A 415 -21.52 -4.66 -38.00
CA LEU A 415 -22.13 -6.00 -37.99
C LEU A 415 -23.66 -5.92 -38.08
N PHE A 416 -24.30 -5.01 -37.34
CA PHE A 416 -25.76 -4.85 -37.37
C PHE A 416 -26.29 -4.17 -38.64
N GLU A 417 -25.48 -3.31 -39.27
CA GLU A 417 -25.82 -2.62 -40.52
C GLU A 417 -25.57 -3.47 -41.78
N TRP A 418 -25.07 -4.70 -41.65
CA TRP A 418 -24.76 -5.60 -42.76
C TRP A 418 -23.74 -5.06 -43.78
N ASN A 419 -22.84 -4.17 -43.35
CA ASN A 419 -21.82 -3.58 -44.23
C ASN A 419 -20.90 -4.63 -44.88
N ASN A 420 -20.62 -5.74 -44.17
CA ASN A 420 -20.02 -6.94 -44.75
C ASN A 420 -21.00 -8.10 -44.60
N ARG A 421 -21.51 -8.61 -45.73
CA ARG A 421 -22.60 -9.58 -45.78
C ARG A 421 -22.23 -10.93 -45.18
N GLU A 422 -21.00 -11.39 -45.38
CA GLU A 422 -20.53 -12.69 -44.89
C GLU A 422 -20.30 -12.67 -43.38
N MET A 423 -19.57 -11.66 -42.88
CA MET A 423 -19.30 -11.50 -41.44
C MET A 423 -20.58 -11.27 -40.64
N SER A 424 -21.53 -10.51 -41.18
CA SER A 424 -22.82 -10.25 -40.51
C SER A 424 -23.70 -11.49 -40.49
N ALA A 425 -23.68 -12.31 -41.56
CA ALA A 425 -24.37 -13.60 -41.58
C ALA A 425 -23.78 -14.60 -40.57
N ILE A 426 -22.45 -14.70 -40.48
CA ILE A 426 -21.75 -15.54 -39.48
C ILE A 426 -22.07 -15.05 -38.06
N ALA A 427 -22.01 -13.72 -37.84
CA ALA A 427 -22.34 -13.14 -36.54
C ALA A 427 -23.80 -13.38 -36.15
N LEU A 428 -24.74 -13.28 -37.10
CA LEU A 428 -26.16 -13.59 -36.86
C LEU A 428 -26.36 -15.08 -36.55
N PHE A 429 -25.70 -15.97 -37.27
CA PHE A 429 -25.73 -17.40 -36.98
C PHE A 429 -25.21 -17.69 -35.56
N PHE A 430 -24.06 -17.11 -35.20
CA PHE A 430 -23.50 -17.22 -33.86
C PHE A 430 -24.44 -16.63 -32.80
N TRP A 431 -25.06 -15.49 -33.07
CA TRP A 431 -26.04 -14.87 -32.17
C TRP A 431 -27.27 -15.75 -31.96
N LEU A 432 -27.83 -16.34 -33.01
CA LEU A 432 -28.96 -17.27 -32.90
C LEU A 432 -28.56 -18.54 -32.12
N MET A 433 -27.37 -19.08 -32.37
CA MET A 433 -26.83 -20.23 -31.64
C MET A 433 -26.61 -19.90 -30.15
N LEU A 434 -26.04 -18.72 -29.87
CA LEU A 434 -25.88 -18.19 -28.52
C LEU A 434 -27.23 -18.08 -27.82
N CYS A 435 -28.22 -17.40 -28.41
CA CYS A 435 -29.56 -17.24 -27.84
C CYS A 435 -30.25 -18.58 -27.58
N TYR A 436 -30.08 -19.57 -28.46
CA TYR A 436 -30.65 -20.91 -28.29
C TYR A 436 -30.02 -21.67 -27.11
N HIS A 437 -28.71 -21.54 -26.91
CA HIS A 437 -27.99 -22.22 -25.83
C HIS A 437 -27.85 -21.39 -24.53
N LEU A 438 -28.35 -20.15 -24.49
CA LEU A 438 -28.23 -19.23 -23.36
C LEU A 438 -29.16 -19.60 -22.20
N THR A 439 -28.87 -20.73 -21.57
CA THR A 439 -29.39 -21.04 -20.22
C THR A 439 -28.60 -20.23 -19.18
N PRO A 440 -29.19 -19.89 -18.02
CA PRO A 440 -28.46 -19.19 -16.96
C PRO A 440 -27.14 -19.89 -16.56
N SER A 441 -27.13 -21.24 -16.57
CA SER A 441 -25.94 -22.06 -16.32
C SER A 441 -24.87 -21.99 -17.42
N ALA A 442 -25.26 -21.66 -18.65
CA ALA A 442 -24.33 -21.53 -19.77
C ALA A 442 -23.48 -20.26 -19.68
N VAL A 443 -23.96 -19.18 -19.04
CA VAL A 443 -23.21 -17.92 -18.95
C VAL A 443 -21.86 -18.07 -18.20
N PRO A 444 -21.81 -18.64 -16.98
CA PRO A 444 -20.52 -18.87 -16.32
C PRO A 444 -19.66 -19.90 -17.05
N LEU A 445 -20.27 -20.88 -17.73
CA LEU A 445 -19.56 -21.89 -18.51
C LEU A 445 -18.86 -21.28 -19.73
N MET A 446 -19.54 -20.40 -20.48
CA MET A 446 -18.95 -19.67 -21.60
C MET A 446 -17.77 -18.81 -21.14
N LEU A 447 -17.90 -18.13 -20.00
CA LEU A 447 -16.81 -17.32 -19.44
C LEU A 447 -15.63 -18.22 -19.01
N LEU A 448 -15.90 -19.37 -18.41
CA LEU A 448 -14.88 -20.38 -18.08
C LEU A 448 -14.17 -20.92 -19.33
N LEU A 449 -14.90 -21.17 -20.44
CA LEU A 449 -14.31 -21.59 -21.71
C LEU A 449 -13.36 -20.53 -22.28
N VAL A 450 -13.66 -19.23 -22.13
CA VAL A 450 -12.73 -18.16 -22.51
C VAL A 450 -11.42 -18.25 -21.72
N PHE A 451 -11.48 -18.48 -20.40
CA PHE A 451 -10.27 -18.68 -19.58
C PHE A 451 -9.46 -19.90 -20.04
N ILE A 452 -10.13 -21.03 -20.32
CA ILE A 452 -9.45 -22.24 -20.82
C ILE A 452 -8.81 -22.00 -22.18
N PHE A 453 -9.55 -21.38 -23.11
CA PHE A 453 -9.06 -21.06 -24.45
C PHE A 453 -7.83 -20.17 -24.39
N LEU A 454 -7.86 -19.10 -23.58
CA LEU A 454 -6.73 -18.19 -23.41
C LEU A 454 -5.54 -18.88 -22.72
N ARG A 455 -5.79 -19.81 -21.80
CA ARG A 455 -4.73 -20.62 -21.20
C ARG A 455 -4.06 -21.53 -22.22
N ILE A 456 -4.83 -22.17 -23.09
CA ILE A 456 -4.31 -23.02 -24.17
C ILE A 456 -3.55 -22.16 -25.17
N TYR A 457 -4.10 -21.00 -25.56
CA TYR A 457 -3.45 -20.08 -26.49
C TYR A 457 -2.09 -19.59 -25.97
N THR A 458 -2.01 -19.15 -24.71
CA THR A 458 -0.75 -18.72 -24.08
C THR A 458 0.25 -19.86 -23.92
N TRP A 459 -0.22 -21.09 -23.73
CA TRP A 459 0.63 -22.28 -23.69
C TRP A 459 1.20 -22.62 -25.09
N ILE A 460 0.36 -22.61 -26.14
CA ILE A 460 0.76 -22.90 -27.53
C ILE A 460 1.76 -21.86 -28.07
N GLN A 461 1.53 -20.58 -27.79
CA GLN A 461 2.44 -19.50 -28.20
C GLN A 461 3.76 -19.49 -27.41
N GLY A 462 3.94 -20.41 -26.46
CA GLY A 462 5.19 -20.64 -25.75
C GLY A 462 5.67 -19.41 -25.02
N ASN A 463 4.99 -18.97 -23.95
CA ASN A 463 5.46 -17.93 -23.00
C ASN A 463 5.98 -16.59 -23.60
N ASN A 464 5.85 -16.35 -24.90
CA ASN A 464 6.42 -15.20 -25.62
C ASN A 464 5.54 -13.94 -25.57
N TYR A 465 4.63 -13.83 -24.60
CA TYR A 465 4.15 -12.51 -24.17
C TYR A 465 5.17 -11.95 -23.18
N PHE A 466 6.34 -11.59 -23.72
CA PHE A 466 7.12 -10.53 -23.11
C PHE A 466 6.18 -9.32 -23.06
N ILE A 467 5.99 -8.77 -21.87
CA ILE A 467 5.46 -7.41 -21.69
C ILE A 467 6.15 -6.55 -22.74
N ASP A 468 5.40 -5.96 -23.67
CA ASP A 468 5.94 -4.94 -24.56
C ASP A 468 6.64 -3.94 -23.66
N CYS A 469 7.97 -3.96 -23.72
CA CYS A 469 8.79 -2.92 -23.15
C CYS A 469 8.60 -1.74 -24.09
N GLU A 470 7.48 -1.02 -23.95
CA GLU A 470 7.45 0.36 -24.39
C GLU A 470 8.62 1.06 -23.71
N GLU A 471 9.60 1.45 -24.51
CA GLU A 471 10.67 2.35 -24.13
C GLU A 471 10.03 3.56 -23.46
N GLU A 472 10.33 3.76 -22.17
CA GLU A 472 9.98 5.01 -21.51
C GLU A 472 10.72 6.13 -22.25
N ILE A 473 9.99 6.91 -23.05
CA ILE A 473 10.47 8.22 -23.51
C ILE A 473 10.60 9.07 -22.24
N GLU A 474 11.82 9.19 -21.72
CA GLU A 474 12.11 10.22 -20.72
C GLU A 474 11.78 11.58 -21.34
N PRO A 475 10.86 12.37 -20.76
CA PRO A 475 10.71 13.74 -21.22
C PRO A 475 12.00 14.49 -20.88
N GLU A 476 12.70 14.96 -21.91
CA GLU A 476 13.88 15.81 -21.77
C GLU A 476 13.59 16.98 -20.81
N ASN A 477 14.39 17.06 -19.73
CA ASN A 477 14.43 18.20 -18.84
C ASN A 477 14.99 19.43 -19.58
N ASN A 478 14.16 20.13 -20.35
CA ASN A 478 14.47 21.49 -20.77
C ASN A 478 13.93 22.48 -19.73
N SER A 479 14.73 22.66 -18.68
CA SER A 479 14.60 23.79 -17.76
C SER A 479 15.06 25.07 -18.47
N ASN A 480 14.15 25.74 -19.19
CA ASN A 480 14.31 27.17 -19.45
C ASN A 480 13.24 27.94 -18.67
N ASN A 481 13.69 28.46 -17.54
CA ASN A 481 13.00 29.45 -16.73
C ASN A 481 12.62 30.65 -17.57
N ASN A 482 11.32 30.93 -17.68
CA ASN A 482 10.82 32.29 -17.85
C ASN A 482 9.59 32.45 -16.96
N GLN A 483 9.86 32.65 -15.68
CA GLN A 483 8.87 33.06 -14.69
C GLN A 483 8.58 34.55 -14.92
N LYS A 484 7.48 34.84 -15.61
CA LYS A 484 6.84 36.16 -15.55
C LYS A 484 5.63 36.11 -14.64
N ASP A 485 5.71 36.99 -13.65
CA ASP A 485 4.75 37.39 -12.65
C ASP A 485 3.28 37.14 -12.97
N ASN A 486 2.59 36.44 -12.05
CA ASN A 486 1.15 36.60 -11.81
C ASN A 486 0.81 36.21 -10.37
N LYS A 487 1.06 37.12 -9.42
CA LYS A 487 0.69 36.98 -7.99
C LYS A 487 -0.82 37.16 -7.72
N GLY A 488 -1.68 37.09 -8.75
CA GLY A 488 -3.15 37.19 -8.63
C GLY A 488 -3.92 35.89 -8.94
N LEU A 489 -3.26 34.84 -9.47
CA LEU A 489 -3.89 33.60 -9.92
C LEU A 489 -3.61 32.39 -9.00
N THR A 490 -3.01 32.61 -7.83
CA THR A 490 -2.58 31.51 -6.95
C THR A 490 -3.72 30.80 -6.23
N TYR A 491 -4.88 31.45 -6.05
CA TYR A 491 -6.05 30.80 -5.43
C TYR A 491 -6.78 29.84 -6.39
N LYS A 492 -6.91 30.21 -7.68
CA LYS A 492 -7.53 29.35 -8.71
C LYS A 492 -6.66 28.15 -9.08
N ILE A 493 -5.33 28.29 -8.97
CA ILE A 493 -4.39 27.20 -9.26
C ILE A 493 -4.47 26.11 -8.18
N ASN A 494 -4.70 26.45 -6.90
CA ASN A 494 -4.80 25.44 -5.84
C ASN A 494 -6.11 24.62 -5.93
N ASP A 495 -7.23 25.26 -6.25
CA ASP A 495 -8.50 24.54 -6.49
C ASP A 495 -8.42 23.65 -7.75
N MET A 496 -7.71 24.09 -8.79
CA MET A 496 -7.45 23.25 -9.97
C MET A 496 -6.47 22.11 -9.66
N GLN A 497 -5.51 22.30 -8.76
CA GLN A 497 -4.60 21.23 -8.34
C GLN A 497 -5.37 20.07 -7.71
N GLU A 498 -6.35 20.34 -6.85
CA GLU A 498 -7.19 19.29 -6.26
C GLU A 498 -8.02 18.54 -7.32
N ILE A 499 -8.62 19.27 -8.27
CA ILE A 499 -9.37 18.66 -9.38
C ILE A 499 -8.44 17.81 -10.25
N ILE A 500 -7.24 18.30 -10.58
CA ILE A 500 -6.28 17.55 -11.39
C ILE A 500 -5.77 16.31 -10.65
N ILE A 501 -5.51 16.40 -9.34
CA ILE A 501 -5.10 15.26 -8.50
C ILE A 501 -6.22 14.22 -8.45
N THR A 502 -7.46 14.65 -8.23
CA THR A 502 -8.61 13.73 -8.18
C THR A 502 -8.83 13.05 -9.53
N VAL A 503 -8.80 13.78 -10.64
CA VAL A 503 -8.89 13.22 -11.99
C VAL A 503 -7.73 12.25 -12.26
N SER A 504 -6.51 12.61 -11.90
CA SER A 504 -5.33 11.75 -12.05
C SER A 504 -5.46 10.46 -11.24
N ASN A 505 -5.94 10.54 -10.00
CA ASN A 505 -6.17 9.38 -9.14
C ASN A 505 -7.27 8.48 -9.71
N VAL A 506 -8.37 9.05 -10.19
CA VAL A 506 -9.46 8.29 -10.84
C VAL A 506 -8.95 7.60 -12.11
N LEU A 507 -8.20 8.31 -12.95
CA LEU A 507 -7.60 7.74 -14.15
C LEU A 507 -6.65 6.59 -13.82
N ALA A 508 -5.78 6.78 -12.83
CA ALA A 508 -4.85 5.76 -12.37
C ALA A 508 -5.59 4.51 -11.83
N LEU A 509 -6.70 4.70 -11.11
CA LEU A 509 -7.54 3.60 -10.65
C LEU A 509 -8.17 2.84 -11.82
N ILE A 510 -8.70 3.53 -12.84
CA ILE A 510 -9.31 2.87 -14.00
C ILE A 510 -8.27 2.07 -14.79
N VAL A 511 -7.12 2.67 -15.11
CA VAL A 511 -6.03 1.98 -15.82
C VAL A 511 -5.56 0.76 -15.02
N SER A 512 -5.34 0.91 -13.71
CA SER A 512 -4.94 -0.20 -12.84
C SER A 512 -6.01 -1.31 -12.79
N LEU A 513 -7.30 -0.99 -12.77
CA LEU A 513 -8.37 -2.00 -12.82
C LEU A 513 -8.39 -2.78 -14.13
N VAL A 514 -8.21 -2.10 -15.27
CA VAL A 514 -8.17 -2.76 -16.59
C VAL A 514 -6.94 -3.66 -16.71
N GLU A 515 -5.77 -3.18 -16.31
CA GLU A 515 -4.52 -3.97 -16.28
C GLU A 515 -4.65 -5.21 -15.40
N ARG A 516 -5.22 -5.06 -14.19
CA ARG A 516 -5.47 -6.18 -13.27
C ARG A 516 -6.41 -7.22 -13.86
N LEU A 517 -7.48 -6.79 -14.53
CA LEU A 517 -8.40 -7.72 -15.19
C LEU A 517 -7.72 -8.46 -16.35
N LYS A 518 -6.92 -7.75 -17.16
CA LYS A 518 -6.09 -8.36 -18.21
C LYS A 518 -5.12 -9.39 -17.62
N ASN A 519 -4.44 -9.07 -16.53
CA ASN A 519 -3.49 -9.94 -15.84
C ASN A 519 -4.15 -11.18 -15.22
N LEU A 520 -5.39 -11.05 -14.73
CA LEU A 520 -6.21 -12.17 -14.27
C LEU A 520 -6.50 -13.15 -15.41
N ILE A 521 -6.94 -12.61 -16.54
CA ILE A 521 -7.33 -13.41 -17.71
C ILE A 521 -6.10 -14.04 -18.39
N THR A 522 -4.94 -13.39 -18.31
CA THR A 522 -3.67 -13.84 -18.90
C THR A 522 -2.89 -14.80 -17.96
N PHE A 523 -3.44 -15.15 -16.79
CA PHE A 523 -2.80 -16.06 -15.82
C PHE A 523 -1.43 -15.59 -15.31
N GLN A 524 -1.22 -14.27 -15.15
CA GLN A 524 0.01 -13.74 -14.57
C GLN A 524 0.23 -14.22 -13.12
N VAL A 525 -0.86 -14.44 -12.38
CA VAL A 525 -0.86 -15.10 -11.08
C VAL A 525 -1.79 -16.33 -11.15
N PRO A 526 -1.28 -17.52 -11.49
CA PRO A 526 -2.11 -18.68 -11.81
C PRO A 526 -3.10 -19.06 -10.71
N PHE A 527 -2.68 -18.97 -9.44
CA PHE A 527 -3.54 -19.27 -8.29
C PHE A 527 -4.85 -18.48 -8.31
N LEU A 528 -4.80 -17.16 -8.53
CA LEU A 528 -6.00 -16.30 -8.53
C LEU A 528 -6.92 -16.62 -9.71
N SER A 529 -6.35 -16.86 -10.90
CA SER A 529 -7.13 -17.25 -12.08
C SER A 529 -7.82 -18.60 -11.89
N TYR A 530 -7.16 -19.59 -11.26
CA TYR A 530 -7.79 -20.88 -10.94
C TYR A 530 -8.91 -20.77 -9.89
N VAL A 531 -8.79 -19.85 -8.93
CA VAL A 531 -9.89 -19.57 -7.98
C VAL A 531 -11.11 -19.05 -8.72
N VAL A 532 -10.93 -18.10 -9.65
CA VAL A 532 -12.02 -17.59 -10.48
C VAL A 532 -12.63 -18.69 -11.35
N MET A 533 -11.80 -19.52 -11.98
CA MET A 533 -12.29 -20.67 -12.76
C MET A 533 -13.08 -21.65 -11.89
N SER A 534 -12.63 -21.94 -10.67
CA SER A 534 -13.32 -22.84 -9.74
C SER A 534 -14.67 -22.26 -9.31
N ILE A 535 -14.74 -20.95 -9.05
CA ILE A 535 -15.99 -20.25 -8.73
C ILE A 535 -16.95 -20.26 -9.91
N LEU A 536 -16.47 -20.03 -11.14
CA LEU A 536 -17.29 -20.08 -12.35
C LEU A 536 -17.83 -21.49 -12.61
N ALA A 537 -16.99 -22.53 -12.41
CA ALA A 537 -17.40 -23.92 -12.52
C ALA A 537 -18.48 -24.28 -11.48
N LEU A 538 -18.27 -23.89 -10.22
CA LEU A 538 -19.23 -24.12 -9.15
C LEU A 538 -20.53 -23.34 -9.37
N LEU A 539 -20.45 -22.10 -9.85
CA LEU A 539 -21.62 -21.29 -10.18
C LEU A 539 -22.41 -21.90 -11.35
N SER A 540 -21.73 -22.40 -12.38
CA SER A 540 -22.37 -23.12 -13.50
C SER A 540 -23.08 -24.38 -13.01
N LEU A 541 -22.42 -25.18 -12.17
CA LEU A 541 -22.99 -26.38 -11.56
C LEU A 541 -24.22 -26.07 -10.70
N MET A 542 -24.14 -25.03 -9.86
CA MET A 542 -25.24 -24.59 -9.02
C MET A 542 -26.44 -24.13 -9.86
N LEU A 543 -26.21 -23.36 -10.93
CA LEU A 543 -27.28 -22.89 -11.84
C LEU A 543 -27.88 -24.02 -12.69
N TYR A 544 -27.17 -25.14 -12.85
CA TYR A 544 -27.70 -26.32 -13.54
C TYR A 544 -28.72 -27.07 -12.66
N PHE A 545 -28.45 -27.21 -11.36
CA PHE A 545 -29.35 -27.91 -10.43
C PHE A 545 -30.43 -27.01 -9.81
N LEU A 546 -30.14 -25.73 -9.61
CA LEU A 546 -31.02 -24.78 -8.91
C LEU A 546 -31.55 -23.75 -9.90
N PRO A 547 -32.88 -23.51 -9.94
CA PRO A 547 -33.43 -22.39 -10.70
C PRO A 547 -32.84 -21.06 -10.21
N PHE A 548 -32.49 -20.19 -11.16
CA PHE A 548 -31.84 -18.89 -10.92
C PHE A 548 -32.54 -18.04 -9.84
N ASN A 549 -33.87 -18.08 -9.80
CA ASN A 549 -34.67 -17.28 -8.86
C ASN A 549 -34.37 -17.61 -7.39
N TYR A 550 -34.12 -18.88 -7.06
CA TYR A 550 -33.77 -19.30 -5.69
C TYR A 550 -32.37 -18.84 -5.30
N LEU A 551 -31.41 -18.88 -6.22
CA LEU A 551 -30.07 -18.35 -5.98
C LEU A 551 -30.09 -16.83 -5.76
N LEU A 552 -30.91 -16.09 -6.51
CA LEU A 552 -31.07 -14.64 -6.32
C LEU A 552 -31.71 -14.32 -4.97
N MET A 553 -32.70 -15.09 -4.54
CA MET A 553 -33.32 -14.96 -3.22
C MET A 553 -32.31 -15.25 -2.09
N LEU A 554 -31.55 -16.34 -2.18
CA LEU A 554 -30.52 -16.70 -1.21
C LEU A 554 -29.42 -15.64 -1.14
N PHE A 555 -28.97 -15.14 -2.30
CA PHE A 555 -27.99 -14.06 -2.39
C PHE A 555 -28.51 -12.77 -1.74
N GLY A 556 -29.78 -12.43 -1.97
CA GLY A 556 -30.44 -11.30 -1.32
C GLY A 556 -30.42 -11.43 0.20
N ILE A 557 -30.93 -12.54 0.73
CA ILE A 557 -30.96 -12.82 2.18
C ILE A 557 -29.56 -12.72 2.79
N TYR A 558 -28.58 -13.40 2.18
CA TYR A 558 -27.18 -13.33 2.62
C TYR A 558 -26.67 -11.89 2.62
N LYS A 559 -26.89 -11.14 1.54
CA LYS A 559 -26.35 -9.78 1.38
C LYS A 559 -26.90 -8.81 2.42
N PHE A 560 -28.20 -8.90 2.74
CA PHE A 560 -28.84 -8.07 3.76
C PHE A 560 -28.51 -8.52 5.20
N MET A 561 -28.32 -9.83 5.46
CA MET A 561 -27.99 -10.35 6.79
C MET A 561 -26.51 -10.26 7.18
N ARG A 562 -25.61 -9.93 6.24
CA ARG A 562 -24.15 -9.91 6.46
C ARG A 562 -23.67 -9.05 7.64
N LYS A 563 -24.27 -7.88 7.87
CA LYS A 563 -23.91 -7.01 9.02
C LYS A 563 -24.51 -7.51 10.33
N TYR A 564 -25.65 -8.19 10.27
CA TYR A 564 -26.25 -8.83 11.43
C TYR A 564 -25.44 -10.03 11.90
N LEU A 565 -24.98 -10.87 10.95
CA LEU A 565 -24.18 -12.06 11.26
C LEU A 565 -22.77 -11.70 11.76
N ASN A 566 -22.16 -10.66 11.20
CA ASN A 566 -20.81 -10.18 11.57
C ASN A 566 -20.88 -8.68 11.93
N PRO A 567 -21.04 -8.31 13.22
CA PRO A 567 -21.20 -6.91 13.63
C PRO A 567 -19.96 -6.04 13.36
N ASP A 568 -18.76 -6.63 13.41
CA ASP A 568 -17.48 -5.95 13.15
C ASP A 568 -17.11 -5.84 11.67
N ARG A 569 -18.03 -6.20 10.76
CA ARG A 569 -17.78 -6.14 9.32
C ARG A 569 -17.64 -4.71 8.84
N ILE A 570 -16.48 -4.39 8.26
CA ILE A 570 -16.22 -3.14 7.55
C ILE A 570 -17.00 -3.14 6.24
N LEU A 571 -17.56 -1.98 5.85
CA LEU A 571 -18.21 -1.83 4.55
C LEU A 571 -17.18 -2.00 3.44
N ASN A 572 -17.30 -3.08 2.68
CA ASN A 572 -16.36 -3.46 1.65
C ASN A 572 -17.09 -4.03 0.43
N ASN A 573 -16.43 -4.01 -0.73
CA ASN A 573 -16.92 -4.70 -1.92
C ASN A 573 -16.03 -5.90 -2.20
N ASP A 574 -16.57 -7.09 -1.95
CA ASP A 574 -15.83 -8.36 -2.01
C ASP A 574 -15.15 -8.57 -3.38
N LEU A 575 -15.76 -8.12 -4.49
CA LEU A 575 -15.17 -8.21 -5.84
C LEU A 575 -14.03 -7.23 -6.05
N VAL A 576 -14.18 -5.99 -5.56
CA VAL A 576 -13.12 -4.98 -5.66
C VAL A 576 -11.94 -5.38 -4.79
N ASP A 577 -12.20 -5.97 -3.62
CA ASP A 577 -11.15 -6.49 -2.74
C ASP A 577 -10.39 -7.65 -3.41
N PHE A 578 -11.10 -8.57 -4.07
CA PHE A 578 -10.46 -9.62 -4.87
C PHE A 578 -9.59 -9.04 -6.00
N ILE A 579 -10.15 -8.12 -6.81
CA ILE A 579 -9.42 -7.49 -7.91
C ILE A 579 -8.23 -6.70 -7.39
N SER A 580 -8.34 -6.10 -6.20
CA SER A 580 -7.27 -5.30 -5.60
C SER A 580 -5.99 -6.08 -5.26
N ARG A 581 -6.11 -7.41 -5.13
CA ARG A 581 -4.99 -8.33 -4.85
C ARG A 581 -4.21 -8.73 -6.08
N ILE A 582 -4.81 -8.56 -7.25
CA ILE A 582 -4.16 -8.86 -8.52
C ILE A 582 -3.14 -7.74 -8.78
N PRO A 583 -1.90 -8.06 -9.14
CA PRO A 583 -0.90 -7.05 -9.46
C PRO A 583 -1.26 -6.34 -10.78
N ASP A 584 -1.07 -5.03 -10.80
CA ASP A 584 -1.03 -4.26 -12.04
C ASP A 584 0.34 -4.40 -12.72
N ASP A 585 0.48 -3.88 -13.94
CA ASP A 585 1.70 -4.10 -14.72
C ASP A 585 2.92 -3.43 -14.08
N ARG A 586 2.69 -2.36 -13.30
CA ARG A 586 3.72 -1.67 -12.51
C ARG A 586 4.27 -2.58 -11.41
N ILE A 587 3.38 -3.19 -10.62
CA ILE A 587 3.76 -4.14 -9.57
C ILE A 587 4.46 -5.36 -10.18
N LEU A 588 4.00 -5.86 -11.33
CA LEU A 588 4.66 -6.97 -12.03
C LEU A 588 6.09 -6.61 -12.48
N LYS A 589 6.31 -5.38 -12.99
CA LYS A 589 7.64 -4.87 -13.32
C LYS A 589 8.54 -4.78 -12.07
N ASP A 590 8.00 -4.33 -10.94
CA ASP A 590 8.73 -4.29 -9.67
C ASP A 590 9.12 -5.68 -9.16
N TRP A 591 8.34 -6.73 -9.48
CA TRP A 591 8.63 -8.12 -9.13
C TRP A 591 9.54 -8.84 -10.14
N LYS A 592 9.83 -8.24 -11.31
CA LYS A 592 10.64 -8.88 -12.34
C LYS A 592 12.06 -9.10 -11.82
N GLU A 593 12.52 -10.34 -11.80
CA GLU A 593 13.90 -10.63 -11.41
C GLU A 593 14.86 -10.11 -12.49
N LEU A 594 15.93 -9.45 -12.05
CA LEU A 594 16.98 -8.98 -12.95
C LEU A 594 18.02 -10.09 -13.07
N ASN A 595 18.36 -10.46 -14.30
CA ASN A 595 19.48 -11.36 -14.55
C ASN A 595 20.77 -10.61 -14.26
N VAL A 596 21.50 -11.10 -13.27
CA VAL A 596 22.79 -10.55 -12.86
C VAL A 596 23.84 -11.60 -13.16
N PRO A 597 24.75 -11.36 -14.13
CA PRO A 597 25.81 -12.32 -14.45
C PRO A 597 26.71 -12.54 -13.24
N GLU A 598 27.32 -13.72 -13.16
CA GLU A 598 28.36 -13.95 -12.15
C GLU A 598 29.53 -13.00 -12.42
N PRO A 599 30.11 -12.37 -11.38
CA PRO A 599 31.29 -11.54 -11.58
C PRO A 599 32.38 -12.42 -12.16
N VAL A 600 32.98 -11.97 -13.26
CA VAL A 600 34.18 -12.61 -13.81
C VAL A 600 35.24 -12.58 -12.71
N ILE A 601 35.72 -13.78 -12.35
CA ILE A 601 36.65 -14.03 -11.24
C ILE A 601 37.97 -13.30 -11.47
#